data_AF-A0A150RCD1-F1
#
_entry.id   AF-A0A150RCD1-F1
#
_cell.length_a   1.000
_cell.length_b   1.000
_cell.length_c   1.000
_cell.angle_alpha   90.00
_cell.angle_beta   90.00
_cell.angle_gamma   90.00
#
_symmetry.space_group_name_H-M   'P 1'
#
loop_
_entity.id
_entity.type
_entity.pdbx_description
1 polymer ?
#
loop_
_entity_poly.entity_id
_entity_poly.type
_entity_poly.pdbx_seq_one_letter_code
_entity_poly.pdbx_strand_id
1 'polypeptide(L)'
;MCKTIPLPPGDINIVLPEPSEDKPLTKRQRLELHRTDPTCAGCHAYMDPLALPLENFDAIGRYRTTDHGLPIDPSGAFDKQPVADARELGEAIGSNEKVAQCLVRKYYSYAAGHEERDVDGSVVNELSASFEASGFQLRELVLDVVTSKAFSSVAPQP
;
A
#
# COMPACT_ATOMS: atom_id res chain seq x y z
N MET A 1 -7.77 -1.65 -1.96
CA MET A 1 -6.58 -2.46 -1.61
C MET A 1 -6.48 -3.77 -2.41
N CYS A 2 -5.34 -4.49 -2.32
CA CYS A 2 -5.07 -5.77 -3.02
C CYS A 2 -5.24 -5.79 -4.54
N LYS A 3 -5.03 -4.63 -5.20
CA LYS A 3 -5.01 -4.55 -6.66
C LYS A 3 -3.60 -4.80 -7.15
N THR A 4 -3.48 -5.52 -8.26
CA THR A 4 -2.22 -5.59 -9.01
C THR A 4 -1.98 -4.24 -9.69
N ILE A 5 -0.88 -3.58 -9.31
CA ILE A 5 -0.41 -2.40 -10.02
C ILE A 5 0.48 -2.91 -11.16
N PRO A 6 0.19 -2.57 -12.43
CA PRO A 6 1.03 -2.99 -13.54
C PRO A 6 2.44 -2.43 -13.37
N LEU A 7 3.44 -3.16 -13.86
CA LEU A 7 4.81 -2.66 -13.88
C LEU A 7 4.87 -1.38 -14.74
N PRO A 8 5.68 -0.38 -14.34
CA PRO A 8 5.93 0.77 -15.19
C PRO A 8 6.56 0.31 -16.52
N PRO A 9 6.36 1.06 -17.64
CA PRO A 9 7.05 0.77 -18.88
C PRO A 9 8.58 0.81 -18.69
N GLY A 10 9.32 -0.07 -19.36
CA GLY A 10 10.75 -0.28 -19.11
C GLY A 10 11.65 0.93 -19.38
N ASP A 11 11.21 1.87 -20.22
CA ASP A 11 12.00 3.01 -20.70
C ASP A 11 11.61 4.36 -20.04
N ILE A 12 10.98 4.36 -18.87
CA ILE A 12 10.59 5.61 -18.19
C ILE A 12 11.67 6.14 -17.24
N ASN A 13 11.83 7.47 -17.20
CA ASN A 13 12.68 8.11 -16.20
C ASN A 13 11.91 8.25 -14.87
N ILE A 14 12.32 7.47 -13.87
CA ILE A 14 11.72 7.46 -12.52
C ILE A 14 12.32 8.50 -11.57
N VAL A 15 13.31 9.27 -12.01
CA VAL A 15 13.96 10.29 -11.18
C VAL A 15 13.11 11.54 -11.17
N LEU A 16 12.55 11.87 -10.02
CA LEU A 16 11.91 13.15 -9.78
C LEU A 16 13.00 14.23 -9.61
N PRO A 17 13.09 15.27 -10.45
CA PRO A 17 14.13 16.28 -10.34
C PRO A 17 14.03 17.05 -9.01
N GLU A 18 15.15 17.24 -8.31
CA GLU A 18 15.20 18.05 -7.08
C GLU A 18 14.90 19.53 -7.37
N PRO A 19 14.16 20.23 -6.48
CA PRO A 19 13.89 21.64 -6.64
C PRO A 19 15.16 22.44 -6.36
N SER A 20 15.34 23.53 -7.08
CA SER A 20 16.40 24.51 -6.80
C SER A 20 15.99 25.43 -5.66
N GLU A 21 16.95 25.98 -4.92
CA GLU A 21 16.71 27.00 -3.88
C GLU A 21 15.92 28.21 -4.42
N ASP A 22 16.17 28.63 -5.67
CA ASP A 22 15.47 29.76 -6.30
C ASP A 22 14.01 29.45 -6.72
N LYS A 23 13.63 28.16 -6.71
CA LYS A 23 12.31 27.65 -7.09
C LYS A 23 11.94 26.47 -6.19
N PRO A 24 11.70 26.70 -4.88
CA PRO A 24 11.35 25.65 -3.97
C PRO A 24 10.01 25.04 -4.39
N LEU A 25 9.92 23.72 -4.31
CA LEU A 25 8.68 22.98 -4.55
C LEU A 25 8.58 21.89 -3.48
N THR A 26 7.37 21.68 -2.96
CA THR A 26 7.09 20.50 -2.13
C THR A 26 7.13 19.23 -2.97
N LYS A 27 7.28 18.07 -2.32
CA LYS A 27 7.14 16.78 -3.00
C LYS A 27 5.80 16.66 -3.73
N ARG A 28 4.68 17.08 -3.12
CA ARG A 28 3.38 17.14 -3.80
C ARG A 28 3.43 17.95 -5.09
N GLN A 29 3.96 19.17 -5.06
CA GLN A 29 4.01 20.03 -6.24
C GLN A 29 4.89 19.44 -7.34
N ARG A 30 6.04 18.85 -6.98
CA ARG A 30 6.89 18.12 -7.94
C ARG A 30 6.14 16.96 -8.58
N LEU A 31 5.36 16.22 -7.79
CA LEU A 31 4.57 15.09 -8.25
C LEU A 31 3.42 15.50 -9.16
N GLU A 32 2.74 16.62 -8.85
CA GLU A 32 1.71 17.21 -9.71
C GLU A 32 2.28 17.59 -11.09
N LEU A 33 3.47 18.19 -11.12
CA LEU A 33 4.19 18.46 -12.38
C LEU A 33 4.56 17.15 -13.10
N HIS A 34 5.07 16.15 -12.38
CA HIS A 34 5.44 14.86 -12.97
C HIS A 34 4.26 14.12 -13.60
N ARG A 35 3.06 14.23 -13.01
CA ARG A 35 1.82 13.61 -13.51
C ARG A 35 1.22 14.32 -14.72
N THR A 36 1.80 15.43 -15.18
CA THR A 36 1.42 16.01 -16.48
C THR A 36 1.84 15.12 -17.64
N ASP A 37 2.81 14.22 -17.44
CA ASP A 37 3.15 13.16 -18.39
C ASP A 37 2.08 12.05 -18.32
N PRO A 38 1.38 11.75 -19.43
CA PRO A 38 0.38 10.68 -19.48
C PRO A 38 0.94 9.30 -19.09
N THR A 39 2.23 9.06 -19.32
CA THR A 39 2.93 7.81 -18.98
C THR A 39 2.96 7.61 -17.46
N CYS A 40 3.14 8.68 -16.70
CA CYS A 40 3.23 8.65 -15.24
C CYS A 40 1.84 8.73 -14.59
N ALA A 41 0.93 9.54 -15.14
CA ALA A 41 -0.39 9.81 -14.58
C ALA A 41 -1.20 8.54 -14.27
N GLY A 42 -1.08 7.50 -15.10
CA GLY A 42 -1.85 6.26 -14.97
C GLY A 42 -1.56 5.49 -13.68
N CYS A 43 -0.28 5.23 -13.37
CA CYS A 43 0.10 4.48 -12.16
C CYS A 43 -0.04 5.35 -10.90
N HIS A 44 0.37 6.61 -11.00
CA HIS A 44 0.34 7.57 -9.91
C HIS A 44 -1.08 7.89 -9.42
N ALA A 45 -2.11 7.76 -10.28
CA ALA A 45 -3.50 7.83 -9.87
C ALA A 45 -3.89 6.80 -8.79
N TYR A 46 -3.18 5.68 -8.69
CA TYR A 46 -3.41 4.65 -7.67
C TYR A 46 -2.55 4.82 -6.43
N MET A 47 -1.35 5.38 -6.57
CA MET A 47 -0.31 5.40 -5.53
C MET A 47 -0.34 6.70 -4.72
N ASP A 48 -0.40 7.84 -5.39
CA ASP A 48 -0.18 9.14 -4.76
C ASP A 48 -1.24 9.50 -3.73
N PRO A 49 -2.56 9.34 -4.00
CA PRO A 49 -3.57 9.72 -3.03
C PRO A 49 -3.43 8.98 -1.71
N LEU A 50 -2.92 7.74 -1.75
CA LEU A 50 -2.66 6.92 -0.56
C LEU A 50 -1.40 7.35 0.18
N ALA A 51 -0.38 7.84 -0.53
CA ALA A 51 0.93 8.16 0.03
C ALA A 51 1.02 9.59 0.58
N LEU A 52 0.30 10.54 -0.03
CA LEU A 52 0.30 11.95 0.35
C LEU A 52 -0.06 12.22 1.83
N PRO A 53 -0.97 11.46 2.49
CA PRO A 53 -1.19 11.56 3.93
C PRO A 53 0.04 11.36 4.80
N LEU A 54 1.07 10.69 4.29
CA LEU A 54 2.32 10.45 4.99
C LEU A 54 3.39 11.52 4.68
N GLU A 55 3.10 12.56 3.89
CA GLU A 55 4.08 13.56 3.43
C GLU A 55 4.75 14.32 4.59
N ASN A 56 4.07 14.43 5.74
CA ASN A 56 4.64 15.01 6.96
C ASN A 56 5.77 14.17 7.57
N PHE A 57 6.02 12.95 7.11
CA PHE A 57 7.15 12.14 7.54
C PHE A 57 8.25 12.17 6.48
N ASP A 58 9.49 12.45 6.89
CA ASP A 58 10.65 12.33 6.01
C ASP A 58 11.11 10.86 5.85
N ALA A 59 12.18 10.64 5.09
CA ALA A 59 12.67 9.30 4.78
C ALA A 59 13.13 8.49 6.01
N ILE A 60 13.38 9.13 7.15
CA ILE A 60 13.73 8.46 8.42
C ILE A 60 12.56 8.46 9.41
N GLY A 61 11.38 8.93 9.00
CA GLY A 61 10.18 8.99 9.84
C GLY A 61 10.11 10.21 10.76
N ARG A 62 10.93 11.25 10.55
CA ARG A 62 10.82 12.48 11.33
C ARG A 62 9.62 13.29 10.84
N TYR A 63 8.82 13.76 11.79
CA TYR A 63 7.70 14.64 11.50
C TYR A 63 8.17 16.05 11.10
N ARG A 64 7.56 16.61 10.06
CA ARG A 64 7.83 17.93 9.48
C ARG A 64 6.54 18.55 8.98
N THR A 65 6.44 19.87 9.11
CA THR A 65 5.30 20.66 8.61
C THR A 65 5.64 21.43 7.34
N THR A 66 6.92 21.45 6.96
CA THR A 66 7.41 22.17 5.78
C THR A 66 8.33 21.31 4.93
N ASP A 67 8.34 21.59 3.62
CA ASP A 67 9.23 21.01 2.63
C ASP A 67 9.85 22.14 1.81
N HIS A 68 11.19 22.25 1.79
CA HIS A 68 11.89 23.40 1.20
C HIS A 68 11.30 24.77 1.62
N GLY A 69 10.94 24.91 2.91
CA GLY A 69 10.36 26.14 3.46
C GLY A 69 8.89 26.39 3.13
N LEU A 70 8.26 25.54 2.31
CA LEU A 70 6.83 25.62 1.96
C LEU A 70 5.99 24.72 2.88
N PRO A 71 4.76 25.11 3.22
CA PRO A 71 3.87 24.27 4.04
C PRO A 71 3.52 22.96 3.32
N ILE A 72 3.51 21.86 4.07
CA ILE A 72 3.07 20.55 3.58
C ILE A 72 1.55 20.48 3.68
N ASP A 73 0.91 20.04 2.59
CA ASP A 73 -0.48 19.61 2.55
C ASP A 73 -0.50 18.08 2.63
N PRO A 74 -0.97 17.47 3.74
CA PRO A 74 -1.08 16.01 3.86
C PRO A 74 -2.42 15.45 3.38
N SER A 75 -3.29 16.24 2.74
CA SER A 75 -4.58 15.71 2.28
C SER A 75 -4.41 14.63 1.22
N GLY A 76 -5.18 13.55 1.29
CA GLY A 76 -5.10 12.45 0.34
C GLY A 76 -6.42 11.75 0.16
N ALA A 77 -6.37 10.50 -0.29
CA ALA A 77 -7.54 9.66 -0.38
C ALA A 77 -7.23 8.17 -0.21
N PHE A 78 -8.14 7.46 0.44
CA PHE A 78 -8.15 6.01 0.56
C PHE A 78 -9.42 5.45 -0.10
N ASP A 79 -9.27 4.53 -1.06
CA ASP A 79 -10.40 3.99 -1.85
C ASP A 79 -11.33 5.08 -2.43
N LYS A 80 -10.74 6.18 -2.90
CA LYS A 80 -11.40 7.40 -3.44
C LYS A 80 -12.15 8.25 -2.40
N GLN A 81 -12.09 7.90 -1.12
CA GLN A 81 -12.60 8.74 -0.05
C GLN A 81 -11.50 9.67 0.46
N PRO A 82 -11.76 10.98 0.62
CA PRO A 82 -10.77 11.92 1.10
C PRO A 82 -10.35 11.58 2.53
N VAL A 83 -9.07 11.81 2.84
CA VAL A 83 -8.51 11.78 4.21
C VAL A 83 -7.66 13.02 4.40
N ALA A 84 -7.71 13.63 5.58
CA ALA A 84 -7.02 14.89 5.84
C ALA A 84 -5.52 14.72 6.11
N ASP A 85 -5.13 13.61 6.75
CA ASP A 85 -3.77 13.38 7.23
C ASP A 85 -3.48 11.87 7.47
N ALA A 86 -2.26 11.57 7.94
CA ALA A 86 -1.84 10.22 8.29
C ALA A 86 -2.73 9.53 9.35
N ARG A 87 -3.33 10.29 10.27
CA ARG A 87 -4.20 9.73 11.33
C ARG A 87 -5.49 9.26 10.70
N GLU A 88 -6.17 10.11 9.93
CA GLU A 88 -7.40 9.74 9.23
C GLU A 88 -7.17 8.60 8.23
N LEU A 89 -6.00 8.57 7.57
CA LEU A 89 -5.61 7.42 6.75
C LEU A 89 -5.51 6.13 7.58
N GLY A 90 -4.86 6.18 8.74
CA GLY A 90 -4.73 5.04 9.64
C GLY A 90 -6.09 4.53 10.14
N GLU A 91 -7.00 5.42 10.49
CA GLU A 91 -8.38 5.09 10.86
C GLU A 91 -9.13 4.42 9.70
N ALA A 92 -9.06 5.00 8.50
CA ALA A 92 -9.73 4.47 7.32
C ALA A 92 -9.20 3.09 6.89
N ILE A 93 -7.89 2.85 7.03
CA ILE A 93 -7.27 1.55 6.78
C ILE A 93 -7.69 0.55 7.87
N GLY A 94 -7.62 0.95 9.13
CA GLY A 94 -7.91 0.11 10.29
C GLY A 94 -9.36 -0.35 10.37
N SER A 95 -10.29 0.43 9.82
CA SER A 95 -11.73 0.11 9.80
C SER A 95 -12.19 -0.60 8.53
N ASN A 96 -11.31 -0.98 7.61
CA ASN A 96 -11.68 -1.54 6.31
C ASN A 96 -11.40 -3.05 6.24
N GLU A 97 -12.46 -3.86 6.23
CA GLU A 97 -12.39 -5.33 6.13
C GLU A 97 -11.58 -5.83 4.92
N LYS A 98 -11.60 -5.10 3.80
CA LYS A 98 -10.81 -5.47 2.60
C LYS A 98 -9.32 -5.34 2.84
N VAL A 99 -8.88 -4.48 3.77
CA VAL A 99 -7.48 -4.41 4.21
C VAL A 99 -7.12 -5.68 4.97
N ALA A 100 -7.97 -6.12 5.91
CA ALA A 100 -7.74 -7.35 6.67
C ALA A 100 -7.68 -8.58 5.75
N GLN A 101 -8.62 -8.73 4.82
CA GLN A 101 -8.60 -9.79 3.81
C GLN A 101 -7.35 -9.73 2.92
N CYS A 102 -6.95 -8.51 2.54
CA CYS A 102 -5.72 -8.32 1.75
C CYS A 102 -4.46 -8.71 2.52
N LEU A 103 -4.40 -8.38 3.82
CA LEU A 103 -3.30 -8.76 4.70
C LEU A 103 -3.17 -10.28 4.76
N VAL A 104 -4.28 -11.01 4.92
CA VAL A 104 -4.31 -12.48 4.91
C VAL A 104 -3.73 -13.03 3.61
N ARG A 105 -4.19 -12.53 2.46
CA ARG A 105 -3.70 -12.95 1.13
C ARG A 105 -2.20 -12.72 0.98
N LYS A 106 -1.72 -11.52 1.31
CA LYS A 106 -0.30 -11.17 1.18
C LYS A 106 0.57 -11.93 2.16
N TYR A 107 0.09 -12.16 3.38
CA TYR A 107 0.82 -12.93 4.37
C TYR A 107 0.88 -14.42 4.00
N TYR A 108 -0.22 -14.99 3.49
CA TYR A 108 -0.23 -16.36 2.95
C TYR A 108 0.77 -16.52 1.81
N SER A 109 0.73 -15.64 0.79
CA SER A 109 1.69 -15.70 -0.33
C SER A 109 3.15 -15.57 0.13
N TYR A 110 3.41 -14.68 1.09
CA TYR A 110 4.74 -14.53 1.69
C TYR A 110 5.20 -15.81 2.39
N ALA A 111 4.34 -16.40 3.24
CA ALA A 111 4.67 -17.59 4.01
C ALA A 111 4.81 -18.84 3.13
N ALA A 112 3.93 -19.01 2.14
CA ALA A 112 3.95 -20.14 1.21
C ALA A 112 5.04 -20.01 0.13
N GLY A 113 5.63 -18.82 -0.04
CA GLY A 113 6.71 -18.58 -1.00
C GLY A 113 6.24 -18.56 -2.46
N HIS A 114 4.96 -18.30 -2.72
CA HIS A 114 4.41 -18.17 -4.06
C HIS A 114 3.25 -17.16 -4.11
N GLU A 115 2.97 -16.62 -5.29
CA GLU A 115 1.74 -15.84 -5.50
C GLU A 115 0.50 -16.71 -5.31
N GLU A 116 -0.61 -16.10 -4.89
CA GLU A 116 -1.89 -16.80 -4.76
C GLU A 116 -2.33 -17.38 -6.11
N ARG A 117 -2.68 -18.67 -6.11
CA ARG A 117 -3.20 -19.40 -7.26
C ARG A 117 -4.69 -19.63 -7.08
N ASP A 118 -5.37 -19.99 -8.17
CA ASP A 118 -6.81 -20.30 -8.13
C ASP A 118 -7.16 -21.41 -7.12
N VAL A 119 -6.24 -22.37 -6.90
CA VAL A 119 -6.41 -23.48 -5.94
C VAL A 119 -6.30 -23.04 -4.47
N ASP A 120 -5.73 -21.87 -4.20
CA ASP A 120 -5.49 -21.39 -2.84
C ASP A 120 -6.74 -20.71 -2.24
N GLY A 121 -7.79 -20.46 -3.04
CA GLY A 121 -8.95 -19.66 -2.65
C GLY A 121 -9.68 -20.18 -1.41
N SER A 122 -9.84 -21.50 -1.24
CA SER A 122 -10.49 -22.06 -0.04
C SER A 122 -9.69 -21.80 1.23
N VAL A 123 -8.37 -22.00 1.17
CA VAL A 123 -7.46 -21.80 2.29
C VAL A 123 -7.42 -20.32 2.70
N VAL A 124 -7.32 -19.42 1.72
CA VAL A 124 -7.33 -17.97 1.96
C VAL A 124 -8.64 -17.52 2.61
N ASN A 125 -9.78 -18.06 2.18
CA ASN A 125 -11.08 -17.74 2.76
C ASN A 125 -11.22 -18.27 4.21
N GLU A 126 -10.75 -19.49 4.48
CA GLU A 126 -10.72 -20.06 5.84
C GLU A 126 -9.84 -19.23 6.78
N LEU A 127 -8.63 -18.87 6.34
CA LEU A 127 -7.72 -18.01 7.09
C LEU A 127 -8.31 -16.63 7.35
N SER A 128 -9.03 -16.07 6.37
CA SER A 128 -9.69 -14.76 6.52
C SER A 128 -10.80 -14.82 7.57
N ALA A 129 -11.63 -15.87 7.55
CA ALA A 129 -12.68 -16.07 8.53
C ALA A 129 -12.12 -16.29 9.95
N SER A 130 -11.04 -17.06 10.09
CA SER A 130 -10.36 -17.25 11.37
C SER A 130 -9.75 -15.95 11.90
N PHE A 131 -9.10 -15.18 11.02
CA PHE A 131 -8.51 -13.90 11.38
C PHE A 131 -9.57 -12.92 11.90
N GLU A 132 -10.73 -12.83 11.24
CA GLU A 132 -11.87 -12.03 11.71
C GLU A 132 -12.42 -12.54 13.05
N ALA A 133 -12.64 -13.85 13.20
CA ALA A 133 -13.12 -14.46 14.44
C ALA A 133 -12.18 -14.25 15.63
N SER A 134 -10.87 -14.13 15.37
CA SER A 134 -9.86 -13.81 16.39
C SER A 134 -9.88 -12.35 16.85
N GLY A 135 -10.67 -11.48 16.21
CA GLY A 135 -10.60 -10.03 16.40
C GLY A 135 -9.37 -9.40 15.73
N PHE A 136 -8.97 -9.93 14.56
CA PHE A 136 -7.81 -9.48 13.78
C PHE A 136 -6.46 -9.59 14.51
N GLN A 137 -6.29 -10.62 15.33
CA GLN A 137 -5.03 -10.85 16.03
C GLN A 137 -3.97 -11.43 15.09
N LEU A 138 -2.95 -10.63 14.79
CA LEU A 138 -1.88 -11.04 13.86
C LEU A 138 -1.18 -12.33 14.31
N ARG A 139 -1.01 -12.53 15.62
CA ARG A 139 -0.44 -13.76 16.19
C ARG A 139 -1.23 -15.01 15.79
N GLU A 140 -2.56 -14.92 15.83
CA GLU A 140 -3.42 -16.06 15.48
C GLU A 140 -3.36 -16.33 13.97
N LEU A 141 -3.34 -15.27 13.13
CA LEU A 141 -3.10 -15.43 11.69
C LEU A 141 -1.78 -16.14 11.38
N VAL A 142 -0.70 -15.78 12.09
CA VAL A 142 0.60 -16.48 11.93
C VAL A 142 0.46 -17.96 12.25
N LEU A 143 -0.18 -18.30 13.39
CA LEU A 143 -0.37 -19.69 13.81
C LEU A 143 -1.24 -20.48 12.83
N ASP A 144 -2.35 -19.90 12.38
CA ASP A 144 -3.26 -20.53 11.43
C ASP A 144 -2.56 -20.85 10.10
N VAL A 145 -1.74 -19.91 9.59
CA VAL A 145 -0.97 -20.14 8.36
C VAL A 145 0.03 -21.27 8.55
N VAL A 146 0.89 -21.23 9.57
CA VAL A 146 1.98 -22.22 9.72
C VAL A 146 1.49 -23.61 10.13
N THR A 147 0.28 -23.72 10.69
CA THR A 147 -0.35 -25.00 11.02
C THR A 147 -1.29 -25.52 9.93
N SER A 148 -1.57 -24.71 8.90
CA SER A 148 -2.40 -25.12 7.76
C SER A 148 -1.71 -26.22 6.94
N LYS A 149 -2.51 -27.13 6.39
CA LYS A 149 -2.02 -28.15 5.45
C LYS A 149 -1.36 -27.51 4.22
N ALA A 150 -1.87 -26.37 3.78
CA ALA A 150 -1.36 -25.64 2.62
C ALA A 150 0.08 -25.15 2.81
N PHE A 151 0.47 -24.82 4.05
CA PHE A 151 1.86 -24.47 4.36
C PHE A 151 2.78 -25.70 4.37
N SER A 152 2.31 -26.83 4.90
CA SER A 152 3.11 -28.05 5.01
C SER A 152 3.09 -28.94 3.76
N SER A 153 2.36 -28.58 2.71
CA SER A 153 2.26 -29.37 1.48
C SER A 153 2.36 -28.49 0.25
N VAL A 154 3.21 -28.88 -0.70
CA VAL A 154 3.26 -28.25 -2.01
C VAL A 154 2.11 -28.82 -2.83
N ALA A 155 1.07 -28.02 -3.06
CA ALA A 155 0.05 -28.41 -4.05
C ALA A 155 0.75 -28.65 -5.40
N PRO A 156 0.49 -29.76 -6.10
CA PRO A 156 1.07 -30.03 -7.40
C PRO A 156 0.88 -28.83 -8.33
N GLN A 157 1.94 -28.38 -8.98
CA GLN A 157 1.78 -27.36 -10.03
C GLN A 157 1.06 -28.00 -11.22
N PRO A 158 0.07 -27.33 -11.83
CA PRO A 158 -0.51 -27.76 -13.10
C PRO A 158 0.53 -27.74 -14.22
#